data_AF-A0A7V0YJ36-F1
#
_entry.id   AF-A0A7V0YJ36-F1
#
_cell.length_a   1.000
_cell.length_b   1.000
_cell.length_c   1.000
_cell.angle_alpha   90.00
_cell.angle_beta   90.00
_cell.angle_gamma   90.00
#
_symmetry.space_group_name_H-M   'P 1'
#
loop_
_entity.id
_entity.type
_entity.pdbx_description
1 polymer ?
#
loop_
_entity_poly.entity_id
_entity_poly.type
_entity_poly.pdbx_seq_one_letter_code
_entity_poly.pdbx_strand_id
1 'polypeptide(L)'
;MKEMKKILIIIIVLIMRINSYSQINEKSFTDLLTDLNSNYSRFKIKQIQTRRFEVKLYHQILDSLIKESDGIFSSEVIGQSFKKQEIKLIRFGDGEIKILMWSQMHGDESTASLALLDMINFLIQRKELAESLEHRISLYIIPILNPDGAKKFERRNYQEIDINRDALRLQTPEGKLLKKIRDEIRPDFAFNLHDQYSNYAVGKTGKPAAIALLAPAFDYDRNINEIRKRAIQICVEIKNIVEKFYPGVVARYDDEFEPRAFGDNIQKWGSSTILIESGGYFKDFEKQEIRKMNFLALTGSIYSIAYGLYQSRSIDRYFEIPENERRFFDLLVKNVIVERDSVEYLVDLGIAYSEKFDSLRNRYIREYSVTDIGDLSTFSGFDTLDAKKLKLEIGKVYEKILTDYSQLKELKTNNLLKQGYTTIIYQGNFENIEENSVLDLMISTTQYPLRESKKLLGHSANFVLRDSQNRVKFIIINGKVVKVDD
;
A
#
# COMPACT_ATOMS: atom_id res chain seq x y z
N MET A 1 -41.56 -25.97 39.47
CA MET A 1 -42.12 -24.84 38.67
C MET A 1 -41.61 -23.45 39.08
N LYS A 2 -41.56 -23.08 40.38
CA LYS A 2 -40.99 -21.79 40.84
C LYS A 2 -39.48 -21.65 40.60
N GLU A 3 -38.70 -22.72 40.75
CA GLU A 3 -37.24 -22.68 40.52
C GLU A 3 -36.87 -22.55 39.03
N MET A 4 -37.53 -23.29 38.14
CA MET A 4 -37.35 -23.11 36.68
C MET A 4 -37.66 -21.67 36.22
N LYS A 5 -38.68 -21.02 36.79
CA LYS A 5 -38.97 -19.61 36.48
C LYS A 5 -37.86 -18.67 36.97
N LYS A 6 -37.24 -18.93 38.14
CA LYS A 6 -36.09 -18.15 38.63
C LYS A 6 -34.86 -18.32 37.74
N ILE A 7 -34.55 -19.55 37.34
CA ILE A 7 -33.42 -19.84 36.42
C ILE A 7 -33.64 -19.15 35.07
N LEU A 8 -34.85 -19.21 34.51
CA LEU A 8 -35.18 -18.55 33.25
C LEU A 8 -35.04 -17.02 33.34
N ILE A 9 -35.47 -16.40 34.45
CA ILE A 9 -35.31 -14.96 34.67
C ILE A 9 -33.82 -14.59 34.79
N ILE A 10 -33.00 -15.38 35.49
CA ILE A 10 -31.55 -15.14 35.59
C ILE A 10 -30.90 -15.22 34.20
N ILE A 11 -31.25 -16.23 33.40
CA ILE A 11 -30.74 -16.38 32.02
C ILE A 11 -31.16 -15.17 31.16
N ILE A 12 -32.42 -14.74 31.22
CA ILE A 12 -32.90 -13.58 30.45
C ILE A 12 -32.18 -12.30 30.88
N VAL A 13 -32.00 -12.06 32.19
CA VAL A 13 -31.28 -10.89 32.69
C VAL A 13 -29.80 -10.93 32.28
N LEU A 14 -29.18 -12.11 32.28
CA LEU A 14 -27.80 -12.28 31.81
C LEU A 14 -27.68 -11.98 30.31
N ILE A 15 -28.58 -12.51 29.49
CA ILE A 15 -28.65 -12.27 28.04
C ILE A 15 -28.89 -10.78 27.76
N MET A 16 -29.83 -10.13 28.47
CA MET A 16 -30.09 -8.70 28.35
C MET A 16 -28.85 -7.86 28.70
N ARG A 17 -28.12 -8.22 29.77
CA ARG A 17 -26.87 -7.53 30.14
C ARG A 17 -25.77 -7.71 29.10
N ILE A 18 -25.62 -8.91 28.54
CA ILE A 18 -24.65 -9.20 27.48
C ILE A 18 -24.98 -8.37 26.22
N ASN A 19 -26.25 -8.33 25.82
CA ASN A 19 -26.70 -7.55 24.66
C ASN A 19 -26.48 -6.05 24.85
N SER A 20 -26.83 -5.51 26.02
CA SER A 20 -26.58 -4.09 26.33
C SER A 20 -25.10 -3.74 26.33
N TYR A 21 -24.24 -4.62 26.88
CA TYR A 21 -22.79 -4.40 26.88
C TYR A 21 -22.18 -4.43 25.46
N SER A 22 -22.61 -5.39 24.64
CA SER A 22 -22.21 -5.46 23.23
C SER A 22 -22.63 -4.21 22.44
N GLN A 23 -23.86 -3.72 22.65
CA GLN A 23 -24.35 -2.51 21.99
C GLN A 23 -23.59 -1.25 22.41
N ILE A 24 -23.22 -1.14 23.69
CA ILE A 24 -22.39 -0.04 24.19
C ILE A 24 -21.01 -0.06 23.52
N ASN A 25 -20.37 -1.23 23.47
CA ASN A 25 -19.04 -1.36 22.86
C ASN A 25 -19.04 -1.07 21.36
N GLU A 26 -20.07 -1.51 20.61
CA GLU A 26 -20.20 -1.18 19.17
C GLU A 26 -20.40 0.32 18.93
N LYS A 27 -21.17 1.00 19.78
CA LYS A 27 -21.31 2.45 19.72
C LYS A 27 -19.98 3.16 20.04
N SER A 28 -19.34 2.80 21.15
CA SER A 28 -18.04 3.36 21.54
C SER A 28 -16.97 3.12 20.46
N PHE A 29 -16.99 1.96 19.81
CA PHE A 29 -16.11 1.65 18.69
C PHE A 29 -16.39 2.54 17.48
N THR A 30 -17.66 2.73 17.13
CA THR A 30 -18.08 3.61 16.04
C THR A 30 -17.65 5.06 16.28
N ASP A 31 -17.79 5.55 17.51
CA ASP A 31 -17.37 6.89 17.93
C ASP A 31 -15.84 7.03 17.87
N LEU A 32 -15.10 6.04 18.39
CA LEU A 32 -13.64 5.96 18.31
C LEU A 32 -13.15 6.04 16.85
N LEU A 33 -13.69 5.22 15.95
CA LEU A 33 -13.29 5.23 14.54
C LEU A 33 -13.53 6.59 13.88
N THR A 34 -14.63 7.25 14.22
CA THR A 34 -14.96 8.58 13.69
C THR A 34 -13.96 9.62 14.16
N ASP A 35 -13.62 9.60 15.46
CA ASP A 35 -12.61 10.47 16.05
C ASP A 35 -11.22 10.24 15.43
N LEU A 36 -10.79 8.98 15.31
CA LEU A 36 -9.54 8.61 14.64
C LEU A 36 -9.44 9.16 13.22
N ASN A 37 -10.50 9.00 12.43
CA ASN A 37 -10.51 9.46 11.03
C ASN A 37 -10.49 10.98 10.92
N SER A 38 -11.27 11.68 11.74
CA SER A 38 -11.39 13.14 11.72
C SER A 38 -10.15 13.85 12.30
N ASN A 39 -9.49 13.25 13.28
CA ASN A 39 -8.35 13.84 13.98
C ASN A 39 -6.99 13.22 13.60
N TYR A 40 -6.94 12.39 12.55
CA TYR A 40 -5.71 11.69 12.11
C TYR A 40 -4.48 12.60 11.99
N SER A 41 -4.63 13.84 11.53
CA SER A 41 -3.52 14.79 11.39
C SER A 41 -2.81 15.13 12.70
N ARG A 42 -3.43 14.88 13.86
CA ARG A 42 -2.82 15.01 15.20
C ARG A 42 -1.94 13.82 15.57
N PHE A 43 -2.29 12.64 15.08
CA PHE A 43 -1.59 11.39 15.37
C PHE A 43 -0.52 11.06 14.33
N LYS A 44 -0.67 11.60 13.11
CA LYS A 44 0.29 11.43 12.03
C LYS A 44 1.65 12.04 12.37
N ILE A 45 2.70 11.23 12.32
CA ILE A 45 4.10 11.69 12.35
C ILE A 45 4.39 12.52 11.09
N LYS A 46 4.75 13.79 11.28
CA LYS A 46 4.91 14.78 10.19
C LYS A 46 6.32 14.81 9.60
N GLN A 47 7.29 14.25 10.32
CA GLN A 47 8.71 14.21 9.95
C GLN A 47 8.98 13.29 8.76
N ILE A 48 8.08 12.33 8.48
CA ILE A 48 8.18 11.42 7.34
C ILE A 48 6.93 11.61 6.46
N GLN A 49 7.14 12.16 5.26
CA GLN A 49 6.07 12.48 4.31
C GLN A 49 6.10 11.60 3.05
N THR A 50 7.19 10.86 2.87
CA THR A 50 7.44 10.00 1.72
C THR A 50 7.51 8.54 2.16
N ARG A 51 7.18 7.61 1.26
CA ARG A 51 7.31 6.17 1.53
C ARG A 51 8.76 5.72 1.56
N ARG A 52 9.67 6.47 0.91
CA ARG A 52 11.11 6.27 1.02
C ARG A 52 11.66 7.16 2.13
N PHE A 53 12.19 6.54 3.17
CA PHE A 53 12.81 7.24 4.31
C PHE A 53 14.01 6.46 4.84
N GLU A 54 14.88 7.15 5.55
CA GLU A 54 16.00 6.49 6.22
C GLU A 54 15.53 5.71 7.44
N VAL A 55 15.92 4.43 7.53
CA VAL A 55 15.65 3.56 8.68
C VAL A 55 16.10 4.22 10.00
N LYS A 56 17.22 4.96 9.97
CA LYS A 56 17.73 5.70 11.13
C LYS A 56 16.75 6.77 11.61
N LEU A 57 16.15 7.54 10.70
CA LEU A 57 15.16 8.56 11.04
C LEU A 57 13.93 7.92 11.69
N TYR A 58 13.46 6.80 11.14
CA TYR A 58 12.35 6.03 11.73
C TYR A 58 12.67 5.61 13.18
N HIS A 59 13.85 5.01 13.41
CA HIS A 59 14.25 4.61 14.76
C HIS A 59 14.40 5.79 15.73
N GLN A 60 14.92 6.93 15.27
CA GLN A 60 15.04 8.13 16.11
C GLN A 60 13.68 8.65 16.57
N ILE A 61 12.69 8.69 15.66
CA ILE A 61 11.33 9.09 15.99
C ILE A 61 10.70 8.09 16.96
N LEU A 62 10.83 6.78 16.66
CA LEU A 62 10.32 5.72 17.51
C LEU A 62 10.89 5.81 18.92
N ASP A 63 12.21 5.93 19.07
CA ASP A 63 12.87 6.02 20.38
C ASP A 63 12.42 7.26 21.17
N SER A 64 12.15 8.39 20.48
CA SER A 64 11.55 9.57 21.12
C SER A 64 10.15 9.29 21.65
N LEU A 65 9.29 8.67 20.83
CA LEU A 65 7.93 8.29 21.24
C LEU A 65 7.95 7.33 22.42
N ILE A 66 8.81 6.30 22.40
CA ILE A 66 8.94 5.34 23.50
C ILE A 66 9.37 6.05 24.79
N LYS A 67 10.30 7.00 24.71
CA LYS A 67 10.71 7.82 25.87
C LYS A 67 9.58 8.71 26.39
N GLU A 68 8.79 9.30 25.50
CA GLU A 68 7.63 10.15 25.83
C GLU A 68 6.44 9.33 26.37
N SER A 69 6.42 8.03 26.13
CA SER A 69 5.33 7.13 26.55
C SER A 69 5.25 6.91 28.06
N ASP A 70 6.25 7.36 28.83
CA ASP A 70 6.27 7.26 30.30
C ASP A 70 6.06 5.83 30.81
N GLY A 71 6.65 4.85 30.11
CA GLY A 71 6.60 3.42 30.47
C GLY A 71 5.44 2.63 29.85
N ILE A 72 4.50 3.29 29.16
CA ILE A 72 3.38 2.61 28.45
C ILE A 72 3.91 1.67 27.36
N PHE A 73 4.98 2.09 26.66
CA PHE A 73 5.66 1.25 25.68
C PHE A 73 7.10 0.97 26.10
N SER A 74 7.61 -0.19 25.71
CA SER A 74 9.04 -0.51 25.78
C SER A 74 9.58 -0.94 24.42
N SER A 75 10.88 -0.75 24.22
CA SER A 75 11.59 -1.09 23.00
C SER A 75 12.87 -1.84 23.34
N GLU A 76 13.12 -2.96 22.69
CA GLU A 76 14.34 -3.75 22.84
C GLU A 76 14.91 -4.16 21.48
N VAL A 77 16.23 -4.25 21.38
CA VAL A 77 16.89 -4.85 20.22
C VAL A 77 16.87 -6.36 20.39
N ILE A 78 16.11 -7.05 19.52
CA ILE A 78 15.93 -8.51 19.59
C ILE A 78 16.90 -9.30 18.71
N GLY A 79 17.61 -8.61 17.82
CA GLY A 79 18.56 -9.22 16.91
C GLY A 79 19.08 -8.22 15.89
N GLN A 80 19.74 -8.74 14.86
CA GLN A 80 20.32 -7.95 13.79
C GLN A 80 20.08 -8.60 12.43
N SER A 81 19.98 -7.76 11.40
CA SER A 81 19.96 -8.18 10.00
C SER A 81 21.28 -8.79 9.55
N PHE A 82 21.34 -9.26 8.30
CA PHE A 82 22.58 -9.76 7.71
C PHE A 82 23.72 -8.72 7.75
N LYS A 83 23.43 -7.43 7.49
CA LYS A 83 24.41 -6.33 7.57
C LYS A 83 24.54 -5.73 8.97
N LYS A 84 24.11 -6.45 10.01
CA LYS A 84 24.27 -6.06 11.42
C LYS A 84 23.48 -4.80 11.80
N GLN A 85 22.43 -4.47 11.05
CA GLN A 85 21.50 -3.41 11.47
C GLN A 85 20.56 -3.96 12.53
N GLU A 86 20.26 -3.17 13.55
CA GLU A 86 19.40 -3.55 14.66
C GLU A 86 17.96 -3.80 14.20
N ILE A 87 17.35 -4.86 14.73
CA ILE A 87 15.92 -5.14 14.60
C ILE A 87 15.31 -4.99 15.99
N LYS A 88 14.33 -4.09 16.11
CA LYS A 88 13.68 -3.74 17.37
C LYS A 88 12.33 -4.43 17.52
N LEU A 89 12.01 -4.83 18.75
CA LEU A 89 10.69 -5.26 19.17
C LEU A 89 10.10 -4.21 20.11
N ILE A 90 8.89 -3.77 19.82
CA ILE A 90 8.13 -2.85 20.66
C ILE A 90 7.07 -3.64 21.41
N ARG A 91 6.92 -3.38 22.70
CA ARG A 91 5.93 -4.03 23.57
C ARG A 91 5.01 -3.01 24.20
N PHE A 92 3.74 -3.40 24.37
CA PHE A 92 2.71 -2.63 25.06
C PHE A 92 1.75 -3.59 25.77
N GLY A 93 1.36 -3.23 26.98
CA GLY A 93 0.41 -4.00 27.80
C GLY A 93 0.95 -5.33 28.30
N ASP A 94 0.13 -5.95 29.14
CA ASP A 94 0.39 -7.21 29.83
C ASP A 94 -0.82 -8.15 29.81
N GLY A 95 -1.85 -7.82 29.04
CA GLY A 95 -3.07 -8.60 28.95
C GLY A 95 -2.91 -9.95 28.24
N GLU A 96 -3.87 -10.84 28.47
CA GLU A 96 -3.79 -12.25 28.05
C GLU A 96 -3.83 -12.44 26.52
N ILE A 97 -4.50 -11.55 25.78
CA ILE A 97 -4.64 -11.68 24.33
C ILE A 97 -3.37 -11.13 23.66
N LYS A 98 -2.57 -12.01 23.06
CA LYS A 98 -1.28 -11.64 22.48
C LYS A 98 -1.41 -11.35 20.99
N ILE A 99 -0.92 -10.20 20.56
CA ILE A 99 -0.97 -9.76 19.16
C ILE A 99 0.45 -9.48 18.68
N LEU A 100 0.88 -10.19 17.63
CA LEU A 100 2.15 -9.93 16.94
C LEU A 100 1.88 -9.13 15.67
N MET A 101 2.63 -8.07 15.43
CA MET A 101 2.58 -7.30 14.18
C MET A 101 3.98 -7.18 13.61
N TRP A 102 4.15 -7.45 12.33
CA TRP A 102 5.43 -7.21 11.65
C TRP A 102 5.22 -6.53 10.32
N SER A 103 6.14 -5.62 10.01
CA SER A 103 6.14 -4.83 8.78
C SER A 103 7.53 -4.84 8.15
N GLN A 104 7.59 -4.46 6.88
CA GLN A 104 8.81 -4.40 6.08
C GLN A 104 9.64 -5.69 6.17
N MET A 105 8.96 -6.85 6.05
CA MET A 105 9.66 -8.10 5.70
C MET A 105 10.24 -7.97 4.29
N HIS A 106 9.51 -7.32 3.40
CA HIS A 106 10.05 -6.74 2.19
C HIS A 106 10.42 -5.28 2.43
N GLY A 107 11.63 -4.88 2.04
CA GLY A 107 12.17 -3.58 2.44
C GLY A 107 11.50 -2.37 1.77
N ASP A 108 10.91 -2.54 0.59
CA ASP A 108 10.21 -1.52 -0.20
C ASP A 108 8.74 -1.31 0.21
N GLU A 109 8.25 -2.02 1.22
CA GLU A 109 6.84 -2.05 1.63
C GLU A 109 6.63 -1.29 2.94
N SER A 110 6.80 0.03 2.90
CA SER A 110 6.95 0.86 4.10
C SER A 110 5.66 1.48 4.65
N THR A 111 4.54 1.32 3.94
CA THR A 111 3.27 2.02 4.26
C THR A 111 2.79 1.69 5.66
N ALA A 112 2.80 0.40 6.02
CA ALA A 112 2.33 -0.05 7.31
C ALA A 112 3.30 0.28 8.45
N SER A 113 4.62 0.31 8.22
CA SER A 113 5.60 0.79 9.21
C SER A 113 5.27 2.21 9.66
N LEU A 114 4.95 3.09 8.71
CA LEU A 114 4.58 4.46 9.01
C LEU A 114 3.24 4.57 9.74
N ALA A 115 2.29 3.67 9.47
CA ALA A 115 1.03 3.58 10.19
C ALA A 115 1.21 3.05 11.63
N LEU A 116 2.15 2.14 11.85
CA LEU A 116 2.51 1.66 13.20
C LEU A 116 3.07 2.80 14.07
N LEU A 117 3.89 3.70 13.52
CA LEU A 117 4.32 4.90 14.24
C LEU A 117 3.14 5.78 14.64
N ASP A 118 2.19 6.00 13.72
CA ASP A 118 1.01 6.83 14.01
C ASP A 118 0.12 6.20 15.08
N MET A 119 -0.02 4.87 15.06
CA MET A 119 -0.76 4.10 16.07
C MET A 119 -0.10 4.20 17.44
N ILE A 120 1.23 4.06 17.52
CA ILE A 120 1.98 4.22 18.77
C ILE A 120 1.81 5.65 19.31
N ASN A 121 1.99 6.67 18.46
CA ASN A 121 1.81 8.06 18.83
C ASN A 121 0.37 8.35 19.31
N PHE A 122 -0.63 7.78 18.64
CA PHE A 122 -2.03 7.85 19.06
C PHE A 122 -2.24 7.29 20.46
N LEU A 123 -1.74 6.08 20.74
CA LEU A 123 -1.91 5.43 22.05
C LEU A 123 -1.21 6.22 23.17
N ILE A 124 -0.03 6.79 22.90
CA ILE A 124 0.67 7.68 23.84
C ILE A 124 -0.18 8.93 24.16
N GLN A 125 -0.79 9.53 23.13
CA GLN A 125 -1.64 10.72 23.30
C GLN A 125 -2.99 10.42 23.98
N ARG A 126 -3.45 9.16 23.97
CA ARG A 126 -4.76 8.73 24.50
C ARG A 126 -4.60 7.77 25.67
N LYS A 127 -3.99 8.26 26.75
CA LYS A 127 -3.69 7.50 27.97
C LYS A 127 -4.85 6.67 28.49
N GLU A 128 -6.04 7.25 28.66
CA GLU A 128 -7.22 6.50 29.16
C GLU A 128 -7.59 5.29 28.27
N LEU A 129 -7.48 5.45 26.95
CA LEU A 129 -7.73 4.34 26.02
C LEU A 129 -6.61 3.30 26.10
N ALA A 130 -5.35 3.75 26.14
CA ALA A 130 -4.20 2.89 26.30
C ALA A 130 -4.31 2.05 27.59
N GLU A 131 -4.59 2.66 28.73
CA GLU A 131 -4.83 1.99 30.01
C GLU A 131 -5.98 0.97 29.92
N SER A 132 -7.06 1.29 29.19
CA SER A 132 -8.17 0.35 29.00
C SER A 132 -7.81 -0.89 28.17
N LEU A 133 -6.81 -0.75 27.28
CA LEU A 133 -6.34 -1.80 26.38
C LEU A 133 -5.20 -2.61 27.00
N GLU A 134 -4.29 -1.98 27.74
CA GLU A 134 -3.03 -2.59 28.20
C GLU A 134 -3.26 -3.84 29.07
N HIS A 135 -4.34 -3.86 29.86
CA HIS A 135 -4.71 -5.02 30.69
C HIS A 135 -5.48 -6.11 29.93
N ARG A 136 -5.88 -5.87 28.68
CA ARG A 136 -6.64 -6.81 27.84
C ARG A 136 -5.76 -7.50 26.82
N ILE A 137 -4.77 -6.78 26.30
CA ILE A 137 -3.91 -7.25 25.24
C ILE A 137 -2.44 -7.05 25.56
N SER A 138 -1.60 -7.89 24.97
CA SER A 138 -0.16 -7.66 24.85
C SER A 138 0.19 -7.48 23.38
N LEU A 139 0.67 -6.29 23.00
CA LEU A 139 1.13 -6.01 21.64
C LEU A 139 2.64 -6.26 21.54
N TYR A 140 3.04 -6.90 20.44
CA TYR A 140 4.42 -7.15 20.06
C TYR A 140 4.61 -6.68 18.63
N ILE A 141 5.38 -5.62 18.41
CA ILE A 141 5.48 -4.96 17.10
C ILE A 141 6.93 -4.99 16.63
N ILE A 142 7.19 -5.59 15.47
CA ILE A 142 8.46 -5.51 14.74
C ILE A 142 8.25 -4.55 13.56
N PRO A 143 8.52 -3.24 13.72
CA PRO A 143 8.16 -2.26 12.71
C PRO A 143 8.96 -2.39 11.41
N ILE A 144 10.23 -2.80 11.49
CA ILE A 144 11.10 -2.99 10.33
C ILE A 144 11.85 -4.30 10.53
N LEU A 145 11.38 -5.38 9.90
CA LEU A 145 12.00 -6.70 9.99
C LEU A 145 13.25 -6.82 9.09
N ASN A 146 13.22 -6.23 7.89
CA ASN A 146 14.31 -6.23 6.92
C ASN A 146 14.91 -4.82 6.75
N PRO A 147 15.70 -4.32 7.74
CA PRO A 147 16.31 -3.00 7.67
C PRO A 147 17.34 -2.88 6.53
N ASP A 148 17.87 -4.00 6.04
CA ASP A 148 18.83 -4.03 4.92
C ASP A 148 18.15 -3.71 3.59
N GLY A 149 17.05 -4.39 3.29
CA GLY A 149 16.20 -4.09 2.13
C GLY A 149 15.58 -2.70 2.26
N ALA A 150 15.12 -2.32 3.46
CA ALA A 150 14.51 -1.02 3.72
C ALA A 150 15.44 0.15 3.39
N LYS A 151 16.72 0.04 3.77
CA LYS A 151 17.73 1.07 3.48
C LYS A 151 17.89 1.33 1.98
N LYS A 152 17.70 0.31 1.14
CA LYS A 152 17.80 0.42 -0.32
C LYS A 152 16.45 0.56 -1.01
N PHE A 153 15.36 0.47 -0.26
CA PHE A 153 14.00 0.35 -0.80
C PHE A 153 13.88 -0.82 -1.79
N GLU A 154 14.31 -2.00 -1.34
CA GLU A 154 14.30 -3.25 -2.11
C GLU A 154 13.47 -4.33 -1.40
N ARG A 155 12.73 -5.11 -2.18
CA ARG A 155 11.94 -6.25 -1.68
C ARG A 155 12.74 -7.26 -0.88
N ARG A 156 13.90 -7.67 -1.38
CA ARG A 156 14.68 -8.76 -0.77
C ARG A 156 15.62 -8.24 0.32
N ASN A 157 16.12 -9.14 1.16
CA ASN A 157 17.16 -8.76 2.12
C ASN A 157 18.53 -8.62 1.41
N TYR A 158 19.58 -8.30 2.17
CA TYR A 158 20.92 -8.15 1.59
C TYR A 158 21.47 -9.43 0.94
N GLN A 159 21.00 -10.60 1.37
CA GLN A 159 21.39 -11.90 0.78
C GLN A 159 20.62 -12.20 -0.51
N GLU A 160 19.80 -11.26 -1.00
CA GLU A 160 18.91 -11.44 -2.16
C GLU A 160 17.87 -12.56 -1.96
N ILE A 161 17.56 -12.88 -0.71
CA ILE A 161 16.52 -13.85 -0.35
C ILE A 161 15.23 -13.06 -0.07
N ASP A 162 14.13 -13.53 -0.66
CA ASP A 162 12.79 -13.11 -0.24
C ASP A 162 12.48 -13.79 1.09
N ILE A 163 12.49 -13.03 2.18
CA ILE A 163 12.25 -13.56 3.54
C ILE A 163 10.88 -14.24 3.61
N ASN A 164 9.87 -13.72 2.89
CA ASN A 164 8.53 -14.31 2.81
C ASN A 164 8.45 -15.51 1.85
N ARG A 165 9.59 -16.07 1.42
CA ARG A 165 9.70 -17.37 0.74
C ARG A 165 10.71 -18.29 1.41
N ASP A 166 11.07 -18.00 2.65
CA ASP A 166 12.11 -18.69 3.42
C ASP A 166 11.59 -19.26 4.76
N ALA A 167 10.27 -19.34 4.98
CA ALA A 167 9.71 -19.80 6.26
C ALA A 167 9.98 -21.29 6.59
N LEU A 168 10.32 -22.11 5.58
CA LEU A 168 10.65 -23.52 5.76
C LEU A 168 12.14 -23.77 6.05
N ARG A 169 13.03 -23.06 5.34
CA ARG A 169 14.49 -23.25 5.45
C ARG A 169 15.11 -22.31 6.47
N LEU A 170 14.49 -21.16 6.72
CA LEU A 170 14.92 -20.14 7.67
C LEU A 170 16.41 -19.83 7.50
N GLN A 171 16.84 -19.47 6.29
CA GLN A 171 18.24 -19.11 6.00
C GLN A 171 18.58 -17.69 6.41
N THR A 172 17.62 -16.78 6.30
CA THR A 172 17.77 -15.36 6.63
C THR A 172 17.84 -15.15 8.15
N PRO A 173 18.73 -14.29 8.66
CA PRO A 173 18.74 -13.93 10.09
C PRO A 173 17.42 -13.26 10.50
N GLU A 174 16.81 -12.49 9.61
CA GLU A 174 15.51 -11.84 9.81
C GLU A 174 14.38 -12.88 9.97
N GLY A 175 14.32 -13.87 9.07
CA GLY A 175 13.32 -14.94 9.14
C GLY A 175 13.49 -15.84 10.37
N LYS A 176 14.74 -16.20 10.72
CA LYS A 176 15.04 -16.94 11.97
C LYS A 176 14.56 -16.17 13.20
N LEU A 177 14.81 -14.86 13.23
CA LEU A 177 14.42 -14.00 14.32
C LEU A 177 12.89 -13.92 14.45
N LEU A 178 12.16 -13.68 13.36
CA LEU A 178 10.69 -13.67 13.39
C LEU A 178 10.12 -15.01 13.89
N LYS A 179 10.67 -16.13 13.41
CA LYS A 179 10.26 -17.47 13.87
C LYS A 179 10.47 -17.64 15.37
N LYS A 180 11.65 -17.26 15.88
CA LYS A 180 11.98 -17.32 17.31
C LYS A 180 10.98 -16.51 18.13
N ILE A 181 10.78 -15.24 17.78
CA ILE A 181 9.87 -14.33 18.50
C ILE A 181 8.44 -14.88 18.49
N ARG A 182 7.98 -15.39 17.35
CA ARG A 182 6.67 -16.04 17.24
C ARG A 182 6.54 -17.25 18.16
N ASP A 183 7.56 -18.10 18.25
CA ASP A 183 7.54 -19.31 19.08
C ASP A 183 7.58 -19.01 20.59
N GLU A 184 8.27 -17.93 20.97
CA GLU A 184 8.36 -17.43 22.35
C GLU A 184 7.03 -16.80 22.79
N ILE A 185 6.44 -15.95 21.96
CA ILE A 185 5.19 -15.23 22.29
C ILE A 185 3.99 -16.17 22.20
N ARG A 186 3.92 -17.01 21.15
CA ARG A 186 2.75 -17.78 20.72
C ARG A 186 1.50 -16.90 20.62
N PRO A 187 1.48 -15.95 19.67
CA PRO A 187 0.43 -14.93 19.63
C PRO A 187 -0.92 -15.54 19.22
N ASP A 188 -2.01 -15.00 19.76
CA ASP A 188 -3.38 -15.36 19.38
C ASP A 188 -3.74 -14.81 18.00
N PHE A 189 -3.24 -13.61 17.71
CA PHE A 189 -3.42 -12.88 16.47
C PHE A 189 -2.08 -12.41 15.91
N ALA A 190 -1.95 -12.42 14.59
CA ALA A 190 -0.73 -11.98 13.93
C ALA A 190 -1.09 -11.08 12.73
N PHE A 191 -0.43 -9.94 12.57
CA PHE A 191 -0.62 -9.04 11.44
C PHE A 191 0.61 -9.03 10.54
N ASN A 192 0.45 -9.56 9.34
CA ASN A 192 1.44 -9.56 8.28
C ASN A 192 1.22 -8.35 7.37
N LEU A 193 2.11 -7.36 7.45
CA LEU A 193 1.88 -6.05 6.85
C LEU A 193 2.77 -5.87 5.62
N HIS A 194 2.12 -5.70 4.46
CA HIS A 194 2.75 -5.65 3.14
C HIS A 194 2.23 -4.49 2.29
N ASP A 195 2.90 -4.28 1.16
CA ASP A 195 2.48 -3.41 0.07
C ASP A 195 2.35 -4.23 -1.21
N GLN A 196 1.43 -3.81 -2.07
CA GLN A 196 1.31 -4.31 -3.44
C GLN A 196 1.48 -3.18 -4.47
N TYR A 197 1.59 -3.58 -5.73
CA TYR A 197 1.59 -2.64 -6.85
C TYR A 197 0.26 -1.87 -6.93
N SER A 198 0.28 -0.66 -7.49
CA SER A 198 -0.91 0.19 -7.64
C SER A 198 -1.89 -0.30 -8.71
N ASN A 199 -1.50 -1.25 -9.56
CA ASN A 199 -2.26 -1.72 -10.71
C ASN A 199 -3.36 -2.76 -10.38
N TYR A 200 -3.72 -2.89 -9.11
CA TYR A 200 -4.76 -3.79 -8.63
C TYR A 200 -6.10 -3.07 -8.45
N ALA A 201 -7.18 -3.79 -8.69
CA ALA A 201 -8.56 -3.33 -8.62
C ALA A 201 -9.39 -4.20 -7.67
N VAL A 202 -10.46 -3.61 -7.12
CA VAL A 202 -11.48 -4.33 -6.35
C VAL A 202 -12.38 -5.06 -7.33
N GLY A 203 -12.03 -6.32 -7.64
CA GLY A 203 -12.66 -7.13 -8.68
C GLY A 203 -12.84 -6.36 -9.99
N LYS A 204 -14.09 -6.32 -10.46
CA LYS A 204 -14.51 -5.63 -11.69
C LYS A 204 -15.23 -4.31 -11.42
N THR A 205 -15.09 -3.73 -10.22
CA THR A 205 -15.85 -2.54 -9.81
C THR A 205 -15.34 -1.23 -10.44
N GLY A 206 -14.15 -1.27 -11.05
CA GLY A 206 -13.46 -0.10 -11.58
C GLY A 206 -12.84 0.81 -10.50
N LYS A 207 -12.76 0.34 -9.25
CA LYS A 207 -12.06 1.02 -8.15
C LYS A 207 -10.70 0.38 -7.88
N PRO A 208 -9.69 1.17 -7.48
CA PRO A 208 -8.40 0.62 -7.11
C PRO A 208 -8.51 -0.16 -5.79
N ALA A 209 -7.75 -1.25 -5.67
CA ALA A 209 -7.60 -1.98 -4.41
C ALA A 209 -6.54 -1.28 -3.55
N ALA A 210 -7.00 -0.34 -2.70
CA ALA A 210 -6.13 0.38 -1.78
C ALA A 210 -5.67 -0.53 -0.63
N ILE A 211 -6.56 -1.42 -0.18
CA ILE A 211 -6.29 -2.44 0.83
C ILE A 211 -6.74 -3.79 0.26
N ALA A 212 -5.87 -4.80 0.28
CA ALA A 212 -6.30 -6.19 0.06
C ALA A 212 -6.05 -7.03 1.32
N LEU A 213 -7.03 -7.88 1.66
CA LEU A 213 -7.05 -8.64 2.90
C LEU A 213 -6.96 -10.14 2.63
N LEU A 214 -6.18 -10.82 3.47
CA LEU A 214 -6.08 -12.27 3.45
C LEU A 214 -6.09 -12.83 4.87
N ALA A 215 -6.94 -13.84 5.08
CA ALA A 215 -6.78 -14.80 6.16
C ALA A 215 -6.09 -16.03 5.56
N PRO A 216 -4.75 -16.18 5.73
CA PRO A 216 -3.97 -17.17 5.00
C PRO A 216 -4.52 -18.58 5.15
N ALA A 217 -4.37 -19.40 4.11
CA ALA A 217 -4.63 -20.82 4.24
C ALA A 217 -3.53 -21.47 5.11
N PHE A 218 -3.84 -22.63 5.70
CA PHE A 218 -2.86 -23.45 6.42
C PHE A 218 -2.61 -24.82 5.77
N ASP A 219 -3.37 -25.13 4.72
CA ASP A 219 -3.30 -26.32 3.90
C ASP A 219 -3.79 -26.03 2.46
N TYR A 220 -3.50 -26.94 1.53
CA TYR A 220 -3.85 -26.80 0.12
C TYR A 220 -5.37 -26.84 -0.14
N ASP A 221 -6.13 -27.51 0.73
CA ASP A 221 -7.58 -27.60 0.64
C ASP A 221 -8.28 -26.31 1.10
N ARG A 222 -7.53 -25.36 1.67
CA ARG A 222 -8.02 -24.08 2.18
C ARG A 222 -9.12 -24.30 3.22
N ASN A 223 -8.91 -25.25 4.12
CA ASN A 223 -9.85 -25.51 5.19
C ASN A 223 -10.01 -24.28 6.12
N ILE A 224 -11.16 -24.21 6.79
CA ILE A 224 -11.45 -23.18 7.80
C ILE A 224 -11.59 -23.87 9.16
N ASN A 225 -10.54 -23.80 9.96
CA ASN A 225 -10.59 -24.14 11.38
C ASN A 225 -10.91 -22.90 12.23
N GLU A 226 -11.02 -23.05 13.55
CA GLU A 226 -11.31 -21.92 14.45
C GLU A 226 -10.23 -20.81 14.39
N ILE A 227 -8.97 -21.16 14.14
CA ILE A 227 -7.87 -20.17 14.01
C ILE A 227 -8.08 -19.31 12.76
N ARG A 228 -8.33 -19.94 11.60
CA ARG A 228 -8.56 -19.21 10.33
C ARG A 228 -9.87 -18.45 10.35
N LYS A 229 -10.90 -19.00 10.97
CA LYS A 229 -12.17 -18.32 11.20
C LYS A 229 -11.99 -17.00 11.95
N ARG A 230 -11.20 -16.95 13.03
CA ARG A 230 -10.91 -15.69 13.74
C ARG A 230 -10.22 -14.68 12.83
N ALA A 231 -9.25 -15.12 12.02
CA ALA A 231 -8.58 -14.25 11.05
C ALA A 231 -9.54 -13.70 9.98
N ILE A 232 -10.43 -14.55 9.46
CA ILE A 232 -11.50 -14.17 8.52
C ILE A 232 -12.40 -13.09 9.13
N GLN A 233 -12.83 -13.28 10.38
CA GLN A 233 -13.68 -12.33 11.09
C GLN A 233 -13.01 -10.96 11.26
N ILE A 234 -11.70 -10.94 11.54
CA ILE A 234 -10.92 -9.71 11.58
C ILE A 234 -10.79 -9.07 10.20
N CYS A 235 -10.62 -9.84 9.12
CA CYS A 235 -10.65 -9.29 7.76
C CYS A 235 -11.98 -8.58 7.46
N VAL A 236 -13.11 -9.18 7.87
CA VAL A 236 -14.43 -8.54 7.73
C VAL A 236 -14.52 -7.26 8.57
N GLU A 237 -13.97 -7.27 9.79
CA GLU A 237 -13.88 -6.06 10.63
C GLU A 237 -13.08 -4.95 9.95
N ILE A 238 -11.89 -5.27 9.44
CA ILE A 238 -11.03 -4.31 8.74
C ILE A 238 -11.74 -3.72 7.53
N LYS A 239 -12.42 -4.56 6.73
CA LYS A 239 -13.25 -4.07 5.63
C LYS A 239 -14.27 -3.05 6.12
N ASN A 240 -15.03 -3.37 7.17
CA ASN A 240 -16.04 -2.46 7.71
C ASN A 240 -15.43 -1.15 8.22
N ILE A 241 -14.28 -1.21 8.90
CA ILE A 241 -13.54 -0.04 9.39
C ILE A 241 -13.11 0.86 8.22
N VAL A 242 -12.46 0.29 7.21
CA VAL A 242 -11.92 1.05 6.07
C VAL A 242 -13.06 1.60 5.22
N GLU A 243 -14.03 0.78 4.85
CA GLU A 243 -15.12 1.19 3.95
C GLU A 243 -16.10 2.17 4.57
N LYS A 244 -16.12 2.31 5.90
CA LYS A 244 -16.84 3.41 6.57
C LYS A 244 -16.37 4.79 6.08
N PHE A 245 -15.10 4.93 5.71
CA PHE A 245 -14.51 6.21 5.27
C PHE A 245 -14.02 6.18 3.82
N TYR A 246 -13.70 5.00 3.28
CA TYR A 246 -13.22 4.78 1.91
C TYR A 246 -14.05 3.70 1.21
N PRO A 247 -15.26 4.00 0.74
CA PRO A 247 -16.18 2.98 0.25
C PRO A 247 -15.67 2.25 -1.01
N GLY A 248 -15.58 0.91 -0.96
CA GLY A 248 -15.28 0.07 -2.12
C GLY A 248 -13.81 0.03 -2.54
N VAL A 249 -12.87 0.23 -1.61
CA VAL A 249 -11.42 0.18 -1.88
C VAL A 249 -10.75 -1.08 -1.32
N VAL A 250 -11.54 -1.98 -0.72
CA VAL A 250 -11.07 -3.21 -0.07
C VAL A 250 -11.32 -4.40 -0.97
N ALA A 251 -10.27 -5.17 -1.24
CA ALA A 251 -10.32 -6.42 -1.98
C ALA A 251 -9.91 -7.62 -1.11
N ARG A 252 -10.19 -8.83 -1.60
CA ARG A 252 -9.70 -10.10 -1.03
C ARG A 252 -8.51 -10.56 -1.83
N TYR A 253 -7.37 -10.78 -1.18
CA TYR A 253 -6.21 -11.39 -1.85
C TYR A 253 -6.49 -12.86 -2.13
N ASP A 254 -5.78 -13.43 -3.12
CA ASP A 254 -5.83 -14.85 -3.40
C ASP A 254 -5.40 -15.69 -2.18
N ASP A 255 -6.15 -16.75 -1.89
CA ASP A 255 -5.94 -17.59 -0.71
C ASP A 255 -5.24 -18.92 -1.02
N GLU A 256 -4.62 -19.03 -2.20
CA GLU A 256 -3.72 -20.14 -2.52
C GLU A 256 -2.64 -20.30 -1.44
N PHE A 257 -2.50 -21.52 -0.93
CA PHE A 257 -1.55 -21.84 0.12
C PHE A 257 -0.11 -21.80 -0.38
N GLU A 258 0.71 -20.88 0.16
CA GLU A 258 2.15 -20.79 -0.12
C GLU A 258 2.94 -21.33 1.09
N PRO A 259 3.37 -22.60 1.07
CA PRO A 259 4.00 -23.25 2.21
C PRO A 259 5.34 -22.62 2.63
N ARG A 260 5.92 -21.73 1.82
CA ARG A 260 7.16 -21.01 2.15
C ARG A 260 6.94 -19.62 2.73
N ALA A 261 5.70 -19.11 2.75
CA ALA A 261 5.36 -17.80 3.28
C ALA A 261 5.23 -17.82 4.80
N PHE A 262 5.64 -16.74 5.46
CA PHE A 262 5.50 -16.61 6.91
C PHE A 262 4.05 -16.46 7.34
N GLY A 263 3.21 -15.78 6.55
CA GLY A 263 1.78 -15.62 6.86
C GLY A 263 1.07 -16.97 7.04
N ASP A 264 1.15 -17.81 6.02
CA ASP A 264 0.61 -19.18 5.97
C ASP A 264 1.18 -20.08 7.07
N ASN A 265 2.49 -19.99 7.32
CA ASN A 265 3.11 -20.81 8.36
C ASN A 265 2.73 -20.34 9.77
N ILE A 266 2.66 -19.03 10.05
CA ILE A 266 2.22 -18.52 11.35
C ILE A 266 0.75 -18.87 11.60
N GLN A 267 -0.07 -18.83 10.55
CA GLN A 267 -1.44 -19.35 10.57
C GLN A 267 -1.45 -20.84 10.96
N LYS A 268 -0.69 -21.65 10.23
CA LYS A 268 -0.55 -23.10 10.47
C LYS A 268 0.01 -23.43 11.85
N TRP A 269 0.89 -22.60 12.40
CA TRP A 269 1.49 -22.82 13.72
C TRP A 269 0.58 -22.43 14.88
N GLY A 270 -0.60 -21.86 14.63
CA GLY A 270 -1.63 -21.68 15.66
C GLY A 270 -2.11 -20.25 15.89
N SER A 271 -1.61 -19.27 15.13
CA SER A 271 -1.97 -17.86 15.31
C SER A 271 -2.98 -17.43 14.27
N SER A 272 -3.98 -16.62 14.63
CA SER A 272 -4.96 -16.11 13.66
C SER A 272 -4.29 -14.97 12.89
N THR A 273 -3.74 -15.30 11.72
CA THR A 273 -2.92 -14.38 10.91
C THR A 273 -3.80 -13.60 9.94
N ILE A 274 -3.61 -12.29 9.89
CA ILE A 274 -4.25 -11.37 8.97
C ILE A 274 -3.15 -10.73 8.15
N LEU A 275 -3.25 -10.84 6.83
CA LEU A 275 -2.39 -10.14 5.91
C LEU A 275 -3.13 -8.92 5.35
N ILE A 276 -2.42 -7.78 5.32
CA ILE A 276 -2.89 -6.53 4.74
C ILE A 276 -1.89 -6.10 3.66
N GLU A 277 -2.36 -6.03 2.41
CA GLU A 277 -1.60 -5.46 1.28
C GLU A 277 -2.02 -4.00 1.04
N SER A 278 -1.05 -3.10 1.05
CA SER A 278 -1.23 -1.66 0.76
C SER A 278 -1.00 -1.37 -0.72
N GLY A 279 -2.07 -1.14 -1.48
CA GLY A 279 -2.02 -0.98 -2.93
C GLY A 279 -1.91 0.46 -3.42
N GLY A 280 -2.84 0.87 -4.28
CA GLY A 280 -2.89 2.21 -4.87
C GLY A 280 -4.17 2.96 -4.54
N TYR A 281 -4.09 4.29 -4.48
CA TYR A 281 -5.24 5.17 -4.28
C TYR A 281 -5.05 6.47 -5.08
N PHE A 282 -6.17 7.11 -5.44
CA PHE A 282 -6.14 8.30 -6.30
C PHE A 282 -5.30 9.42 -5.69
N LYS A 283 -4.36 9.95 -6.47
CA LYS A 283 -3.46 11.05 -6.09
C LYS A 283 -2.66 10.78 -4.80
N ASP A 284 -2.38 9.51 -4.50
CA ASP A 284 -1.71 9.09 -3.26
C ASP A 284 -0.43 8.30 -3.51
N PHE A 285 0.47 8.83 -4.34
CA PHE A 285 1.70 8.14 -4.72
C PHE A 285 2.62 7.80 -3.53
N GLU A 286 2.72 8.73 -2.57
CA GLU A 286 3.47 8.52 -1.32
C GLU A 286 2.69 7.71 -0.29
N LYS A 287 1.54 7.13 -0.68
CA LYS A 287 0.69 6.25 0.13
C LYS A 287 0.26 6.84 1.48
N GLN A 288 0.03 8.15 1.55
CA GLN A 288 -0.33 8.86 2.77
C GLN A 288 -1.80 8.64 3.18
N GLU A 289 -2.71 8.48 2.23
CA GLU A 289 -4.10 8.06 2.49
C GLU A 289 -4.13 6.57 2.83
N ILE A 290 -3.37 5.73 2.14
CA ILE A 290 -3.28 4.30 2.46
C ILE A 290 -2.62 4.05 3.82
N ARG A 291 -1.64 4.89 4.22
CA ARG A 291 -1.08 4.93 5.58
C ARG A 291 -2.19 5.22 6.61
N LYS A 292 -3.09 6.16 6.32
CA LYS A 292 -4.26 6.45 7.17
C LYS A 292 -5.23 5.27 7.23
N MET A 293 -5.48 4.59 6.11
CA MET A 293 -6.30 3.38 6.08
C MET A 293 -5.71 2.27 6.95
N ASN A 294 -4.39 2.03 6.86
CA ASN A 294 -3.67 1.09 7.72
C ASN A 294 -3.76 1.51 9.20
N PHE A 295 -3.57 2.78 9.52
CA PHE A 295 -3.71 3.29 10.88
C PHE A 295 -5.12 3.00 11.46
N LEU A 296 -6.18 3.25 10.68
CA LEU A 296 -7.55 2.96 11.08
C LEU A 296 -7.76 1.44 11.23
N ALA A 297 -7.30 0.65 10.27
CA ALA A 297 -7.43 -0.80 10.26
C ALA A 297 -6.76 -1.43 11.49
N LEU A 298 -5.51 -1.06 11.77
CA LEU A 298 -4.73 -1.62 12.89
C LEU A 298 -5.30 -1.19 14.24
N THR A 299 -5.52 0.12 14.43
CA THR A 299 -6.06 0.65 15.70
C THR A 299 -7.46 0.09 15.98
N GLY A 300 -8.31 0.06 14.95
CA GLY A 300 -9.66 -0.48 15.06
C GLY A 300 -9.68 -1.99 15.31
N SER A 301 -8.79 -2.74 14.68
CA SER A 301 -8.66 -4.19 14.90
C SER A 301 -8.20 -4.52 16.31
N ILE A 302 -7.23 -3.78 16.85
CA ILE A 302 -6.78 -3.95 18.23
C ILE A 302 -7.95 -3.77 19.20
N TYR A 303 -8.72 -2.69 19.04
CA TYR A 303 -9.90 -2.45 19.86
C TYR A 303 -10.93 -3.58 19.71
N SER A 304 -11.23 -3.96 18.46
CA SER A 304 -12.17 -5.05 18.18
C SER A 304 -11.73 -6.38 18.80
N ILE A 305 -10.44 -6.71 18.78
CA ILE A 305 -9.87 -7.90 19.42
C ILE A 305 -10.00 -7.81 20.95
N ALA A 306 -9.58 -6.69 21.55
CA ALA A 306 -9.59 -6.48 23.00
C ALA A 306 -11.01 -6.59 23.61
N TYR A 307 -12.03 -6.18 22.87
CA TYR A 307 -13.43 -6.18 23.30
C TYR A 307 -14.27 -7.30 22.65
N GLY A 308 -13.68 -8.17 21.83
CA GLY A 308 -14.35 -9.31 21.20
C GLY A 308 -15.39 -8.95 20.13
N LEU A 309 -15.36 -7.75 19.55
CA LEU A 309 -16.38 -7.28 18.60
C LEU A 309 -16.39 -8.09 17.29
N TYR A 310 -15.21 -8.49 16.82
CA TYR A 310 -15.04 -9.30 15.61
C TYR A 310 -15.80 -10.63 15.64
N GLN A 311 -16.09 -11.17 16.83
CA GLN A 311 -16.71 -12.50 16.98
C GLN A 311 -18.11 -12.55 16.36
N SER A 312 -18.78 -11.40 16.25
CA SER A 312 -20.09 -11.25 15.62
C SER A 312 -20.05 -11.28 14.08
N ARG A 313 -18.87 -11.19 13.47
CA ARG A 313 -18.74 -11.07 12.01
C ARG A 313 -18.95 -12.43 11.35
N SER A 314 -19.74 -12.44 10.27
CA SER A 314 -20.01 -13.65 9.50
C SER A 314 -18.84 -13.99 8.58
N ILE A 315 -18.56 -15.30 8.44
CA ILE A 315 -17.57 -15.84 7.50
C ILE A 315 -17.97 -15.55 6.06
N ASP A 316 -19.27 -15.63 5.72
CA ASP A 316 -19.74 -15.44 4.34
C ASP A 316 -19.39 -14.04 3.81
N ARG A 317 -19.38 -13.04 4.69
CA ARG A 317 -19.02 -11.65 4.35
C ARG A 317 -17.59 -11.50 3.87
N TYR A 318 -16.70 -12.42 4.23
CA TYR A 318 -15.34 -12.45 3.70
C TYR A 318 -15.30 -12.92 2.26
N PHE A 319 -16.10 -13.93 1.91
CA PHE A 319 -16.18 -14.45 0.54
C PHE A 319 -16.99 -13.53 -0.40
N GLU A 320 -17.79 -12.61 0.17
CA GLU A 320 -18.43 -11.52 -0.58
C GLU A 320 -17.46 -10.39 -0.97
N ILE A 321 -16.25 -10.33 -0.38
CA ILE A 321 -15.27 -9.31 -0.72
C ILE A 321 -14.72 -9.60 -2.12
N PRO A 322 -14.82 -8.65 -3.08
CA PRO A 322 -14.32 -8.85 -4.43
C PRO A 322 -12.82 -9.18 -4.45
N GLU A 323 -12.41 -10.06 -5.35
CA GLU A 323 -11.01 -10.47 -5.45
C GLU A 323 -10.10 -9.36 -5.95
N ASN A 324 -8.84 -9.43 -5.57
CA ASN A 324 -7.81 -8.47 -5.89
C ASN A 324 -7.24 -8.73 -7.31
N GLU A 325 -7.74 -8.01 -8.31
CA GLU A 325 -7.44 -8.29 -9.72
C GLU A 325 -6.50 -7.26 -10.36
N ARG A 326 -5.53 -7.69 -11.18
CA ARG A 326 -4.64 -6.77 -11.93
C ARG A 326 -5.36 -6.16 -13.14
N ARG A 327 -6.23 -5.19 -12.90
CA ARG A 327 -7.07 -4.52 -13.92
C ARG A 327 -6.99 -3.00 -13.90
N PHE A 328 -5.94 -2.46 -13.30
CA PHE A 328 -5.80 -1.02 -13.12
C PHE A 328 -4.53 -0.50 -13.78
N PHE A 329 -4.61 0.64 -14.46
CA PHE A 329 -3.45 1.31 -15.05
C PHE A 329 -3.23 2.68 -14.39
N ASP A 330 -2.04 3.24 -14.53
CA ASP A 330 -1.82 4.62 -14.09
C ASP A 330 -2.49 5.62 -15.04
N LEU A 331 -2.38 5.37 -16.35
CA LEU A 331 -3.15 6.06 -17.37
C LEU A 331 -3.78 5.03 -18.31
N LEU A 332 -5.08 5.14 -18.54
CA LEU A 332 -5.82 4.38 -19.55
C LEU A 332 -6.25 5.32 -20.68
N VAL A 333 -5.66 5.16 -21.87
CA VAL A 333 -6.06 5.90 -23.07
C VAL A 333 -7.04 5.04 -23.86
N LYS A 334 -8.28 5.49 -24.01
CA LYS A 334 -9.34 4.73 -24.69
C LYS A 334 -9.57 5.20 -26.11
N ASN A 335 -10.04 4.30 -26.98
CA ASN A 335 -10.53 4.62 -28.32
C ASN A 335 -9.54 5.40 -29.20
N VAL A 336 -8.24 5.10 -29.10
CA VAL A 336 -7.21 5.78 -29.87
C VAL A 336 -6.97 5.09 -31.21
N ILE A 337 -6.84 5.88 -32.27
CA ILE A 337 -6.49 5.37 -33.60
C ILE A 337 -4.97 5.26 -33.68
N VAL A 338 -4.47 4.07 -33.98
CA VAL A 338 -3.04 3.80 -34.23
C VAL A 338 -2.88 3.39 -35.69
N GLU A 339 -1.81 3.85 -36.32
CA GLU A 339 -1.42 3.41 -37.67
C GLU A 339 -0.17 2.53 -37.60
N ARG A 340 -0.20 1.39 -38.31
CA ARG A 340 0.97 0.56 -38.55
C ARG A 340 0.97 0.07 -39.99
N ASP A 341 2.08 0.27 -40.69
CA ASP A 341 2.24 -0.12 -42.10
C ASP A 341 1.06 0.37 -42.98
N SER A 342 0.64 1.63 -42.76
CA SER A 342 -0.48 2.30 -43.43
C SER A 342 -1.88 1.71 -43.16
N VAL A 343 -2.01 0.84 -42.16
CA VAL A 343 -3.30 0.34 -41.68
C VAL A 343 -3.64 1.01 -40.35
N GLU A 344 -4.79 1.66 -40.31
CA GLU A 344 -5.35 2.24 -39.09
C GLU A 344 -6.24 1.24 -38.35
N TYR A 345 -6.12 1.21 -37.03
CA TYR A 345 -6.96 0.39 -36.16
C TYR A 345 -7.20 1.08 -34.82
N LEU A 346 -8.32 0.72 -34.18
CA LEU A 346 -8.75 1.29 -32.91
C LEU A 346 -8.25 0.41 -31.76
N VAL A 347 -7.64 1.02 -30.74
CA VAL A 347 -7.19 0.33 -29.53
C VAL A 347 -7.37 1.20 -28.30
N ASP A 348 -7.25 0.56 -27.14
CA ASP A 348 -6.93 1.18 -25.87
C ASP A 348 -5.45 0.93 -25.53
N LEU A 349 -4.85 1.86 -24.78
CA LEU A 349 -3.49 1.75 -24.24
C LEU A 349 -3.51 1.76 -22.72
N GLY A 350 -2.96 0.72 -22.12
CA GLY A 350 -2.67 0.63 -20.69
C GLY A 350 -1.26 1.13 -20.42
N ILE A 351 -1.13 2.19 -19.63
CA ILE A 351 0.15 2.80 -19.30
C ILE A 351 0.38 2.67 -17.80
N ALA A 352 1.54 2.14 -17.42
CA ALA A 352 1.96 2.02 -16.03
C ALA A 352 3.38 2.56 -15.83
N TYR A 353 3.67 3.03 -14.61
CA TYR A 353 5.03 3.43 -14.25
C TYR A 353 5.87 2.28 -13.73
N SER A 354 7.16 2.37 -14.01
CA SER A 354 8.22 1.78 -13.19
C SER A 354 9.01 2.91 -12.53
N GLU A 355 9.78 2.59 -11.49
CA GLU A 355 10.65 3.56 -10.84
C GLU A 355 12.10 3.20 -11.06
N LYS A 356 12.93 4.23 -11.23
CA LYS A 356 14.39 4.08 -11.27
C LYS A 356 15.06 5.24 -10.56
N PHE A 357 16.24 4.98 -10.01
CA PHE A 357 17.08 6.04 -9.49
C PHE A 357 17.76 6.79 -10.66
N ASP A 358 17.55 8.10 -10.74
CA ASP A 358 18.23 8.98 -11.69
C ASP A 358 19.39 9.68 -10.96
N SER A 359 20.62 9.38 -11.37
CA SER A 359 21.83 9.89 -10.72
C SER A 359 22.08 11.38 -10.98
N LEU A 360 21.62 11.94 -12.10
CA LEU A 360 21.77 13.36 -12.40
C LEU A 360 20.79 14.19 -11.57
N ARG A 361 19.57 13.68 -11.37
CA ARG A 361 18.57 14.30 -10.50
C ARG A 361 18.75 13.93 -9.01
N ASN A 362 19.60 12.95 -8.72
CA ASN A 362 19.82 12.37 -7.40
C ASN A 362 18.51 11.98 -6.67
N ARG A 363 17.56 11.40 -7.40
CA ARG A 363 16.27 10.97 -6.86
C ARG A 363 15.68 9.82 -7.68
N TYR A 364 14.69 9.13 -7.10
CA TYR A 364 13.87 8.21 -7.87
C TYR A 364 12.94 8.99 -8.80
N ILE A 365 12.84 8.56 -10.05
CA ILE A 365 11.90 9.07 -11.04
C ILE A 365 10.98 7.96 -11.50
N ARG A 366 9.80 8.37 -11.97
CA ARG A 366 8.82 7.48 -12.60
C ARG A 366 9.02 7.47 -14.10
N GLU A 367 9.08 6.30 -14.69
CA GLU A 367 9.07 6.12 -16.13
C GLU A 367 7.81 5.39 -16.53
N TYR A 368 6.94 6.08 -17.26
CA TYR A 368 5.70 5.51 -17.74
C TYR A 368 5.94 4.87 -19.10
N SER A 369 5.38 3.69 -19.28
CA SER A 369 5.44 2.94 -20.54
C SER A 369 4.11 2.27 -20.83
N VAL A 370 3.85 1.99 -22.10
CA VAL A 370 2.70 1.18 -22.52
C VAL A 370 2.97 -0.27 -22.09
N THR A 371 2.21 -0.75 -21.11
CA THR A 371 2.32 -2.11 -20.59
C THR A 371 1.29 -3.05 -21.19
N ASP A 372 0.22 -2.52 -21.79
CA ASP A 372 -0.77 -3.30 -22.54
C ASP A 372 -1.41 -2.48 -23.67
N ILE A 373 -1.87 -3.16 -24.73
CA ILE A 373 -2.51 -2.58 -25.91
C ILE A 373 -3.55 -3.54 -26.49
N GLY A 374 -4.76 -3.05 -26.74
CA GLY A 374 -5.83 -3.86 -27.33
C GLY A 374 -7.21 -3.43 -26.85
N ASP A 375 -8.08 -4.40 -26.58
CA ASP A 375 -9.37 -4.16 -25.92
C ASP A 375 -9.17 -4.13 -24.40
N LEU A 376 -9.12 -2.92 -23.84
CA LEU A 376 -9.02 -2.70 -22.40
C LEU A 376 -10.33 -2.15 -21.83
N SER A 377 -11.45 -2.43 -22.50
CA SER A 377 -12.78 -1.95 -22.10
C SER A 377 -13.19 -2.42 -20.70
N THR A 378 -12.66 -3.55 -20.24
CA THR A 378 -12.88 -4.10 -18.89
C THR A 378 -11.86 -3.64 -17.84
N PHE A 379 -10.96 -2.73 -18.19
CA PHE A 379 -9.94 -2.19 -17.29
C PHE A 379 -10.29 -0.77 -16.85
N SER A 380 -9.61 -0.31 -15.80
CA SER A 380 -9.74 1.04 -15.26
C SER A 380 -8.37 1.68 -15.10
N GLY A 381 -8.32 2.99 -14.85
CA GLY A 381 -7.08 3.69 -14.59
C GLY A 381 -7.24 4.80 -13.57
N PHE A 382 -6.13 5.20 -12.94
CA PHE A 382 -6.12 6.36 -12.03
C PHE A 382 -6.46 7.63 -12.79
N ASP A 383 -5.90 7.75 -14.00
CA ASP A 383 -6.31 8.71 -15.01
C ASP A 383 -6.87 7.98 -16.25
N THR A 384 -7.83 8.61 -16.92
CA THR A 384 -8.39 8.09 -18.18
C THR A 384 -8.54 9.20 -19.19
N LEU A 385 -8.12 8.94 -20.43
CA LEU A 385 -8.31 9.83 -21.57
C LEU A 385 -9.12 9.11 -22.63
N ASP A 386 -10.32 9.61 -22.96
CA ASP A 386 -11.04 9.16 -24.15
C ASP A 386 -10.49 9.89 -25.38
N ALA A 387 -9.71 9.17 -26.18
CA ALA A 387 -9.04 9.66 -27.38
C ALA A 387 -9.86 9.40 -28.66
N LYS A 388 -11.18 9.26 -28.54
CA LYS A 388 -12.08 9.04 -29.67
C LYS A 388 -11.84 10.03 -30.81
N LYS A 389 -11.68 9.49 -32.04
CA LYS A 389 -11.34 10.23 -33.27
C LYS A 389 -9.97 10.90 -33.26
N LEU A 390 -9.10 10.58 -32.31
CA LEU A 390 -7.73 11.05 -32.28
C LEU A 390 -6.78 9.96 -32.75
N LYS A 391 -5.80 10.38 -33.54
CA LYS A 391 -4.71 9.55 -34.03
C LYS A 391 -3.48 9.72 -33.16
N LEU A 392 -2.85 8.61 -32.79
CA LEU A 392 -1.63 8.60 -32.00
C LEU A 392 -0.39 8.64 -32.89
N GLU A 393 0.53 9.54 -32.53
CA GLU A 393 1.87 9.64 -33.07
C GLU A 393 2.90 9.55 -31.94
N ILE A 394 4.08 9.00 -32.23
CA ILE A 394 5.20 9.05 -31.30
C ILE A 394 5.70 10.49 -31.18
N GLY A 395 5.89 10.96 -29.95
CA GLY A 395 6.38 12.31 -29.68
C GLY A 395 7.80 12.53 -30.18
N LYS A 396 8.06 13.73 -30.71
CA LYS A 396 9.38 14.12 -31.22
C LYS A 396 10.36 14.35 -30.07
N VAL A 397 11.64 14.08 -30.35
CA VAL A 397 12.77 14.40 -29.47
C VAL A 397 13.43 15.67 -29.96
N TYR A 398 13.68 16.62 -29.07
CA TYR A 398 14.51 17.79 -29.34
C TYR A 398 15.97 17.34 -29.31
N GLU A 399 16.56 17.15 -30.50
CA GLU A 399 17.84 16.45 -30.69
C GLU A 399 19.06 17.17 -30.10
N LYS A 400 18.98 18.49 -29.91
CA LYS A 400 20.08 19.25 -29.32
C LYS A 400 20.18 18.94 -27.83
N ILE A 401 21.33 18.40 -27.43
CA ILE A 401 21.69 18.20 -26.01
C ILE A 401 21.88 19.58 -25.36
N LEU A 402 21.12 19.82 -24.30
CA LEU A 402 21.23 21.02 -23.48
C LEU A 402 21.99 20.70 -22.19
N THR A 403 22.83 21.62 -21.75
CA THR A 403 23.67 21.45 -20.56
C THR A 403 23.52 22.60 -19.58
N ASP A 404 22.85 23.68 -19.97
CA ASP A 404 22.63 24.87 -19.14
C ASP A 404 21.14 25.21 -19.03
N TYR A 405 20.71 25.63 -17.85
CA TYR A 405 19.31 25.95 -17.59
C TYR A 405 18.80 27.18 -18.38
N SER A 406 19.67 28.13 -18.74
CA SER A 406 19.32 29.25 -19.63
C SER A 406 18.85 28.77 -21.00
N GLN A 407 19.45 27.69 -21.52
CA GLN A 407 19.04 27.08 -22.79
C GLN A 407 17.64 26.47 -22.71
N LEU A 408 17.27 25.89 -21.56
CA LEU A 408 15.91 25.38 -21.32
C LEU A 408 14.89 26.53 -21.27
N LYS A 409 15.25 27.69 -20.70
CA LYS A 409 14.37 28.87 -20.66
C LYS A 409 14.09 29.45 -22.05
N GLU A 410 15.07 29.38 -22.95
CA GLU A 410 14.90 29.81 -24.35
C GLU A 410 13.95 28.88 -25.12
N LEU A 411 13.89 27.61 -24.75
CA LEU A 411 12.89 26.67 -25.26
C LEU A 411 11.52 27.08 -24.71
N LYS A 412 10.77 27.85 -25.50
CA LYS A 412 9.36 28.13 -25.24
C LYS A 412 8.58 26.80 -25.22
N THR A 413 8.45 26.16 -24.06
CA THR A 413 7.90 24.80 -23.90
C THR A 413 6.56 24.62 -24.61
N ASN A 414 5.66 25.60 -24.49
CA ASN A 414 4.36 25.56 -25.16
C ASN A 414 4.46 25.47 -26.69
N ASN A 415 5.46 26.12 -27.31
CA ASN A 415 5.67 26.03 -28.75
C ASN A 415 6.19 24.64 -29.15
N LEU A 416 7.08 24.06 -28.34
CA LEU A 416 7.58 22.69 -28.55
C LEU A 416 6.44 21.68 -28.49
N LEU A 417 5.56 21.81 -27.50
CA LEU A 417 4.36 20.99 -27.38
C LEU A 417 3.47 21.12 -28.63
N LYS A 418 3.14 22.34 -29.08
CA LYS A 418 2.34 22.56 -30.30
C LYS A 418 2.97 21.90 -31.55
N GLN A 419 4.30 21.79 -31.60
CA GLN A 419 5.04 21.15 -32.69
C GLN A 419 5.18 19.61 -32.54
N GLY A 420 4.70 19.05 -31.43
CA GLY A 420 4.71 17.62 -31.13
C GLY A 420 5.99 17.12 -30.45
N TYR A 421 6.82 18.00 -29.89
CA TYR A 421 7.96 17.59 -29.09
C TYR A 421 7.52 17.20 -27.69
N THR A 422 7.93 16.01 -27.25
CA THR A 422 7.61 15.46 -25.92
C THR A 422 8.86 15.24 -25.08
N THR A 423 10.05 15.40 -25.66
CA THR A 423 11.30 14.99 -25.03
C THR A 423 12.43 15.96 -25.34
N ILE A 424 13.16 16.36 -24.31
CA ILE A 424 14.33 17.24 -24.36
C ILE A 424 15.49 16.49 -23.73
N ILE A 425 16.65 16.46 -24.39
CA ILE A 425 17.85 15.86 -23.80
C ILE A 425 18.57 16.92 -22.98
N TYR A 426 18.65 16.71 -21.66
CA TYR A 426 19.29 17.66 -20.75
C TYR A 426 20.27 16.94 -19.82
N GLN A 427 21.49 17.46 -19.75
CA GLN A 427 22.60 16.94 -18.93
C GLN A 427 23.19 18.01 -17.99
N GLY A 428 22.41 19.03 -17.66
CA GLY A 428 22.81 20.09 -16.72
C GLY A 428 22.27 19.87 -15.30
N ASN A 429 22.26 20.95 -14.51
CA ASN A 429 21.80 20.95 -13.11
C ASN A 429 20.25 21.15 -13.03
N PHE A 430 19.60 20.39 -12.15
CA PHE A 430 18.14 20.38 -11.95
C PHE A 430 17.63 21.34 -10.85
N GLU A 431 18.49 22.05 -10.11
CA GLU A 431 18.10 22.94 -8.99
C GLU A 431 17.01 23.97 -9.34
N ASN A 432 16.97 24.45 -10.59
CA ASN A 432 16.00 25.46 -11.04
C ASN A 432 14.79 24.86 -11.78
N ILE A 433 14.64 23.54 -11.78
CA ILE A 433 13.58 22.83 -12.49
C ILE A 433 12.57 22.34 -11.46
N GLU A 434 11.35 22.87 -11.52
CA GLU A 434 10.27 22.44 -10.64
C GLU A 434 9.93 20.96 -10.88
N GLU A 435 9.96 20.17 -9.82
CA GLU A 435 9.67 18.74 -9.83
C GLU A 435 8.25 18.45 -10.37
N ASN A 436 8.13 17.49 -11.27
CA ASN A 436 6.87 17.07 -11.92
C ASN A 436 6.19 18.17 -12.78
N SER A 437 6.87 19.30 -13.00
CA SER A 437 6.46 20.28 -14.02
C SER A 437 6.47 19.64 -15.41
N VAL A 438 5.77 20.26 -16.36
CA VAL A 438 5.79 19.80 -17.77
C VAL A 438 7.22 19.75 -18.30
N LEU A 439 8.05 20.75 -17.98
CA LEU A 439 9.45 20.79 -18.39
C LEU A 439 10.25 19.61 -17.80
N ASP A 440 10.11 19.33 -16.51
CA ASP A 440 10.79 18.20 -15.85
C ASP A 440 10.43 16.86 -16.50
N LEU A 441 9.14 16.66 -16.81
CA LEU A 441 8.64 15.44 -17.44
C LEU A 441 9.10 15.27 -18.89
N MET A 442 9.38 16.36 -19.61
CA MET A 442 9.97 16.29 -20.95
C MET A 442 11.45 15.90 -20.91
N ILE A 443 12.15 16.08 -19.78
CA ILE A 443 13.60 15.90 -19.75
C ILE A 443 14.00 14.43 -19.67
N SER A 444 14.77 13.99 -20.66
CA SER A 444 15.55 12.75 -20.66
C SER A 444 17.00 13.03 -20.28
N THR A 445 17.52 12.28 -19.30
CA THR A 445 18.92 12.33 -18.83
C THR A 445 19.85 11.40 -19.60
N THR A 446 19.30 10.42 -20.34
CA THR A 446 20.07 9.50 -21.17
C THR A 446 20.43 10.13 -22.51
N GLN A 447 21.66 9.88 -23.01
CA GLN A 447 22.19 10.50 -24.25
C GLN A 447 21.37 10.18 -25.50
N TYR A 448 20.69 9.03 -25.56
CA TYR A 448 19.78 8.67 -26.64
C TYR A 448 18.68 7.74 -26.11
N PRO A 449 17.43 8.19 -25.94
CA PRO A 449 16.33 7.26 -25.74
C PRO A 449 16.19 6.45 -27.03
N LEU A 450 16.69 5.21 -27.05
CA LEU A 450 16.45 4.27 -28.14
C LEU A 450 14.93 4.08 -28.26
N ARG A 451 14.31 4.73 -29.25
CA ARG A 451 12.89 4.57 -29.57
C ARG A 451 12.79 3.73 -30.82
N GLU A 452 12.33 2.50 -30.68
CA GLU A 452 11.83 1.75 -31.83
C GLU A 452 10.55 2.41 -32.32
N SER A 453 10.63 3.15 -33.43
CA SER A 453 9.51 3.94 -33.97
C SER A 453 8.28 3.11 -34.36
N LYS A 454 8.39 1.77 -34.38
CA LYS A 454 7.35 0.86 -34.86
C LYS A 454 6.71 0.00 -33.76
N LYS A 455 7.15 0.09 -32.51
CA LYS A 455 6.65 -0.75 -31.41
C LYS A 455 6.09 0.12 -30.29
N LEU A 456 4.78 0.01 -30.03
CA LEU A 456 4.12 0.73 -28.93
C LEU A 456 4.25 0.00 -27.59
N LEU A 457 4.11 -1.33 -27.56
CA LEU A 457 4.25 -2.10 -26.32
C LEU A 457 5.68 -1.98 -25.77
N GLY A 458 5.81 -1.54 -24.51
CA GLY A 458 7.07 -1.21 -23.86
C GLY A 458 7.64 0.17 -24.23
N HIS A 459 7.00 0.90 -25.14
CA HIS A 459 7.44 2.26 -25.49
C HIS A 459 7.14 3.22 -24.33
N SER A 460 8.06 4.16 -24.09
CA SER A 460 7.85 5.22 -23.12
C SER A 460 6.61 6.05 -23.49
N ALA A 461 5.80 6.42 -22.51
CA ALA A 461 4.53 7.11 -22.70
C ALA A 461 4.72 8.58 -23.07
N ASN A 462 5.20 8.80 -24.30
CA ASN A 462 5.57 10.07 -24.90
C ASN A 462 4.92 10.16 -26.29
N PHE A 463 3.69 10.64 -26.33
CA PHE A 463 2.81 10.55 -27.51
C PHE A 463 2.14 11.90 -27.82
N VAL A 464 1.76 12.06 -29.09
CA VAL A 464 0.99 13.20 -29.59
C VAL A 464 -0.33 12.65 -30.13
N LEU A 465 -1.44 13.27 -29.72
CA LEU A 465 -2.78 12.89 -30.19
C LEU A 465 -3.34 14.01 -31.08
N ARG A 466 -3.61 13.66 -32.34
CA ARG A 466 -4.08 14.60 -33.36
C ARG A 466 -5.51 14.33 -33.79
N ASP A 467 -6.23 15.40 -34.12
CA ASP A 467 -7.53 15.28 -34.77
C ASP A 467 -7.39 15.05 -36.29
N SER A 468 -8.53 14.87 -36.97
CA SER A 468 -8.60 14.68 -38.43
C SER A 468 -8.12 15.90 -39.24
N GLN A 469 -7.94 17.06 -38.62
CA GLN A 469 -7.38 18.26 -39.22
C GLN A 469 -5.87 18.40 -38.93
N ASN A 470 -5.25 17.33 -38.42
CA ASN A 470 -3.83 17.26 -38.06
C ASN A 470 -3.43 18.21 -36.92
N ARG A 471 -4.39 18.74 -36.14
CA ARG A 471 -4.11 19.62 -35.00
C ARG A 471 -3.79 18.78 -33.76
N VAL A 472 -2.76 19.15 -33.01
CA VAL A 472 -2.45 18.53 -31.72
C VAL A 472 -3.52 18.92 -30.71
N LYS A 473 -4.24 17.94 -30.15
CA LYS A 473 -5.24 18.18 -29.09
C LYS A 473 -4.74 17.78 -27.71
N PHE A 474 -3.99 16.69 -27.64
CA PHE A 474 -3.35 16.24 -26.41
C PHE A 474 -1.94 15.77 -26.68
N ILE A 475 -1.13 15.85 -25.64
CA ILE A 475 0.20 15.26 -25.59
C ILE A 475 0.28 14.45 -24.31
N ILE A 476 0.87 13.27 -24.40
CA ILE A 476 1.22 12.45 -23.26
C ILE A 476 2.73 12.62 -23.07
N ILE A 477 3.16 13.12 -21.91
CA ILE A 477 4.56 13.37 -21.57
C ILE A 477 4.89 12.56 -20.33
N ASN A 478 5.70 11.52 -20.50
CA ASN A 478 5.99 10.55 -19.44
C ASN A 478 4.72 10.13 -18.67
N GLY A 479 3.68 9.72 -19.39
CA GLY A 479 2.40 9.28 -18.81
C GLY A 479 1.45 10.39 -18.35
N LYS A 480 1.87 11.66 -18.32
CA LYS A 480 1.00 12.79 -17.98
C LYS A 480 0.28 13.33 -19.21
N VAL A 481 -1.04 13.44 -19.14
CA VAL A 481 -1.85 14.07 -20.20
C VAL A 481 -1.77 15.59 -20.08
N VAL A 482 -1.40 16.24 -21.18
CA VAL A 482 -1.36 17.70 -21.35
C VAL A 482 -2.30 18.06 -22.49
N LYS A 483 -3.30 18.89 -22.20
CA LYS A 483 -4.16 19.49 -23.21
C LYS A 483 -3.39 20.62 -23.91
N VAL A 484 -3.45 20.66 -25.22
CA VAL A 484 -2.85 21.75 -26.01
C VAL A 484 -3.99 22.65 -26.48
N ASP A 485 -4.03 23.86 -25.93
CA ASP A 485 -4.97 24.89 -26.38
C ASP A 485 -4.50 25.48 -27.72
N ASP A 486 -5.47 25.77 -28.60
CA ASP A 486 -5.22 26.25 -29.96
C ASP A 486 -4.41 27.57 -29.98
#